data_AF-A0A4Q6BQU9-F1
#
_entry.id   AF-A0A4Q6BQU9-F1
#
_cell.length_a   1.000
_cell.length_b   1.000
_cell.length_c   1.000
_cell.angle_alpha   90.00
_cell.angle_beta   90.00
_cell.angle_gamma   90.00
#
_symmetry.space_group_name_H-M   'P 1'
#
loop_
_entity.id
_entity.type
_entity.pdbx_description
1 polymer ?
#
loop_
_entity_poly.entity_id
_entity_poly.type
_entity_poly.pdbx_seq_one_letter_code
_entity_poly.pdbx_strand_id
1 'polypeptide(L)'
;MEFTEPVTVSAGAVLSLPLETGTTDRVGQYVSGSGSNLLSFTYAVQAGDTSARLNYPAASSLVLSSGTVKDLNGNNVILTLPDLTSINAVGVNKNIVIDTTSPVPSFLSPVAATSFNIQLTLEIGCETGNKVSISGNIVTPLSNITCAAGTVTRTVFLTAGEGAKTITATETDAAGNIGTASRSFVNDTVSPTLTQTALTSPSYANTNTLTIGGACENSLSVLVHLAGALDGQASCNGSWSYTLSAQSVDGTRNYTLSQTDNAGNKTEVAFVWSRDTVAPNFSFDDLSATFTGSANANTFSFSGYCESSASVTNPSLSVTGPGISTTVQSSCVNGRWSYTSPAQSSNGLFIYTFIQSDRASNTTTIYGSWTRNAAAPTLSSTITTVKSQVSTATFTGICTNAYPIVISGPGSPSNLSCTSSAFTFTTPS
;
A
#
# COMPACT_ATOMS: atom_id res chain seq x y z
N MET A 1 -72.25 15.99 16.36
CA MET A 1 -73.51 15.24 16.25
C MET A 1 -74.59 16.20 15.83
N GLU A 2 -75.30 15.90 14.75
CA GLU A 2 -76.28 16.80 14.16
C GLU A 2 -77.71 16.28 14.38
N PHE A 3 -78.59 17.16 14.82
CA PHE A 3 -80.01 16.95 14.99
C PHE A 3 -80.78 17.67 13.87
N THR A 4 -82.04 17.28 13.65
CA THR A 4 -82.90 17.89 12.62
C THR A 4 -83.34 19.31 12.96
N GLU A 5 -83.24 19.71 14.23
CA GLU A 5 -83.59 21.03 14.73
C GLU A 5 -82.72 21.41 15.95
N PRO A 6 -82.75 22.67 16.40
CA PRO A 6 -81.98 23.10 17.57
C PRO A 6 -82.42 22.41 18.87
N VAL A 7 -81.45 21.94 19.66
CA VAL A 7 -81.68 21.27 20.94
C VAL A 7 -80.99 21.99 22.09
N THR A 8 -81.64 22.06 23.23
CA THR A 8 -81.13 22.66 24.47
C THR A 8 -80.72 21.55 25.44
N VAL A 9 -79.44 21.55 25.80
CA VAL A 9 -78.87 20.71 26.85
C VAL A 9 -78.95 21.48 28.18
N SER A 10 -79.60 20.90 29.20
CA SER A 10 -79.73 21.55 30.50
C SER A 10 -78.38 21.72 31.20
N ALA A 11 -78.25 22.77 32.01
CA ALA A 11 -77.05 22.95 32.85
C ALA A 11 -76.81 21.71 33.73
N GLY A 12 -75.56 21.22 33.74
CA GLY A 12 -75.17 20.01 34.49
C GLY A 12 -75.58 18.67 33.87
N ALA A 13 -76.15 18.65 32.66
CA ALA A 13 -76.41 17.41 31.95
C ALA A 13 -75.10 16.69 31.59
N VAL A 14 -75.11 15.37 31.73
CA VAL A 14 -73.98 14.50 31.34
C VAL A 14 -74.40 13.66 30.16
N LEU A 15 -73.94 14.07 28.97
CA LEU A 15 -74.06 13.29 27.74
C LEU A 15 -72.72 12.62 27.43
N SER A 16 -72.78 11.32 27.21
CA SER A 16 -71.62 10.46 26.95
C SER A 16 -71.82 9.73 25.62
N LEU A 17 -70.76 9.64 24.82
CA LEU A 17 -70.73 8.89 23.58
C LEU A 17 -69.54 7.92 23.61
N PRO A 18 -69.75 6.63 23.97
CA PRO A 18 -68.74 5.59 23.82
C PRO A 18 -68.30 5.47 22.36
N LEU A 19 -67.01 5.24 22.17
CA LEU A 19 -66.33 5.11 20.89
C LEU A 19 -65.53 3.81 20.87
N GLU A 20 -65.61 3.10 19.75
CA GLU A 20 -64.90 1.86 19.44
C GLU A 20 -63.42 2.15 19.18
N THR A 21 -62.65 2.14 20.26
CA THR A 21 -61.22 2.51 20.30
C THR A 21 -60.30 1.34 20.62
N GLY A 22 -60.80 0.11 20.46
CA GLY A 22 -60.00 -1.12 20.57
C GLY A 22 -60.50 -2.01 21.70
N THR A 23 -59.59 -2.54 22.52
CA THR A 23 -59.95 -3.44 23.63
C THR A 23 -60.73 -2.73 24.75
N THR A 24 -60.52 -1.43 24.88
CA THR A 24 -61.23 -0.56 25.82
C THR A 24 -61.84 0.58 25.05
N ASP A 25 -63.16 0.69 25.11
CA ASP A 25 -63.88 1.82 24.54
C ASP A 25 -63.67 3.07 25.36
N ARG A 26 -63.44 4.18 24.67
CA ARG A 26 -63.30 5.50 25.28
C ARG A 26 -64.59 6.28 25.14
N VAL A 27 -64.81 7.19 26.08
CA VAL A 27 -66.04 7.99 26.09
C VAL A 27 -65.75 9.40 25.61
N GLY A 28 -66.39 9.79 24.51
CA GLY A 28 -66.52 11.16 24.07
C GLY A 28 -67.42 11.94 25.01
N GLN A 29 -66.91 13.05 25.54
CA GLN A 29 -67.62 13.92 26.47
C GLN A 29 -68.25 15.09 25.73
N TYR A 30 -69.50 15.41 26.06
CA TYR A 30 -70.15 16.62 25.54
C TYR A 30 -69.41 17.89 25.99
N VAL A 31 -69.22 18.83 25.07
CA VAL A 31 -68.44 20.06 25.32
C VAL A 31 -69.23 21.33 25.02
N SER A 32 -69.99 21.36 23.93
CA SER A 32 -70.66 22.58 23.47
C SER A 32 -71.77 22.29 22.44
N GLY A 33 -72.57 23.31 22.13
CA GLY A 33 -73.58 23.25 21.06
C GLY A 33 -75.04 23.38 21.52
N SER A 34 -75.28 23.59 22.82
CA SER A 34 -76.63 23.83 23.34
C SER A 34 -77.29 25.03 22.67
N GLY A 35 -78.57 24.92 22.31
CA GLY A 35 -79.32 25.91 21.54
C GLY A 35 -79.10 25.85 20.03
N SER A 36 -78.34 24.87 19.53
CA SER A 36 -78.10 24.63 18.10
C SER A 36 -78.48 23.21 17.71
N ASN A 37 -78.47 22.91 16.41
CA ASN A 37 -78.68 21.55 15.92
C ASN A 37 -77.39 20.71 15.94
N LEU A 38 -76.24 21.27 16.37
CA LEU A 38 -74.95 20.60 16.36
C LEU A 38 -74.37 20.52 17.77
N LEU A 39 -74.33 19.31 18.35
CA LEU A 39 -73.63 19.06 19.61
C LEU A 39 -72.22 18.54 19.35
N SER A 40 -71.25 19.13 20.04
CA SER A 40 -69.84 18.76 19.96
C SER A 40 -69.44 17.88 21.12
N PHE A 41 -68.72 16.80 20.79
CA PHE A 41 -68.12 15.88 21.73
C PHE A 41 -66.60 15.89 21.54
N THR A 42 -65.85 15.73 22.62
CA THR A 42 -64.40 15.59 22.55
C THR A 42 -63.96 14.28 23.20
N TYR A 43 -62.93 13.70 22.60
CA TYR A 43 -62.23 12.54 23.11
C TYR A 43 -60.76 12.72 22.76
N ALA A 44 -59.89 12.49 23.74
CA ALA A 44 -58.44 12.53 23.56
C ALA A 44 -57.93 11.10 23.43
N VAL A 45 -57.26 10.80 22.30
CA VAL A 45 -56.60 9.51 22.05
C VAL A 45 -55.59 9.23 23.17
N GLN A 46 -55.66 8.04 23.74
CA GLN A 46 -54.79 7.55 24.80
C GLN A 46 -53.91 6.40 24.27
N ALA A 47 -52.84 6.09 25.00
CA ALA A 47 -51.96 4.98 24.65
C ALA A 47 -52.73 3.65 24.63
N GLY A 48 -52.55 2.87 23.56
CA GLY A 48 -53.22 1.57 23.36
C GLY A 48 -54.56 1.66 22.64
N ASP A 49 -55.07 2.86 22.38
CA ASP A 49 -56.28 3.02 21.58
C ASP A 49 -55.97 2.71 20.10
N THR A 50 -56.82 1.92 19.46
CA THR A 50 -56.67 1.50 18.07
C THR A 50 -58.04 1.35 17.41
N SER A 51 -58.18 1.86 16.21
CA SER A 51 -59.41 1.73 15.42
C SER A 51 -59.09 1.91 13.94
N ALA A 52 -59.36 0.89 13.13
CA ALA A 52 -59.24 1.00 11.67
C ALA A 52 -60.29 1.96 11.07
N ARG A 53 -61.39 2.17 11.81
CA ARG A 53 -62.51 3.03 11.41
C ARG A 53 -63.34 3.36 12.65
N LEU A 54 -63.04 4.49 13.28
CA LEU A 54 -63.67 4.92 14.53
C LEU A 54 -65.19 4.98 14.37
N ASN A 55 -65.89 4.29 15.27
CA ASN A 55 -67.35 4.33 15.35
C ASN A 55 -67.83 4.39 16.80
N TYR A 56 -69.13 4.48 17.00
CA TYR A 56 -69.75 4.17 18.29
C TYR A 56 -70.20 2.69 18.32
N PRO A 57 -70.31 2.06 19.51
CA PRO A 57 -70.64 0.63 19.62
C PRO A 57 -72.02 0.20 19.08
N ALA A 58 -73.03 1.07 19.20
CA ALA A 58 -74.40 0.75 18.79
C ALA A 58 -75.22 2.03 18.54
N ALA A 59 -76.36 1.90 17.86
CA ALA A 59 -77.31 3.00 17.68
C ALA A 59 -77.78 3.61 19.03
N SER A 60 -77.70 2.86 20.13
CA SER A 60 -78.03 3.32 21.49
C SER A 60 -76.86 3.95 22.25
N SER A 61 -75.70 4.18 21.62
CA SER A 61 -74.48 4.61 22.32
C SER A 61 -74.54 6.03 22.89
N LEU A 62 -75.40 6.91 22.40
CA LEU A 62 -75.54 8.23 23.02
C LEU A 62 -76.38 8.13 24.30
N VAL A 63 -75.72 8.32 25.44
CA VAL A 63 -76.33 8.15 26.75
C VAL A 63 -76.42 9.50 27.47
N LEU A 64 -77.63 9.86 27.90
CA LEU A 64 -77.87 10.95 28.84
C LEU A 64 -77.95 10.37 30.26
N SER A 65 -76.92 10.59 31.07
CA SER A 65 -76.83 10.04 32.43
C SER A 65 -77.46 10.97 33.47
N SER A 66 -77.60 12.26 33.16
CA SER A 66 -78.25 13.26 34.00
C SER A 66 -78.71 14.46 33.17
N GLY A 67 -79.69 15.23 33.69
CA GLY A 67 -80.21 16.43 33.02
C GLY A 67 -81.25 16.12 31.93
N THR A 68 -81.45 17.06 31.01
CA THR A 68 -82.39 16.94 29.88
C THR A 68 -81.79 17.47 28.59
N VAL A 69 -82.18 16.88 27.45
CA VAL A 69 -81.93 17.40 26.11
C VAL A 69 -83.27 17.55 25.43
N LYS A 70 -83.66 18.78 25.12
CA LYS A 70 -85.01 19.10 24.63
C LYS A 70 -84.98 20.00 23.40
N ASP A 71 -85.98 19.89 22.54
CA ASP A 71 -86.24 20.87 21.48
C ASP A 71 -86.75 22.21 22.06
N LEU A 72 -87.00 23.20 21.19
CA LEU A 72 -87.56 24.50 21.58
C LEU A 72 -89.00 24.41 22.12
N ASN A 73 -89.72 23.35 21.79
CA ASN A 73 -91.09 23.08 22.23
C ASN A 73 -91.16 22.29 23.55
N GLY A 74 -90.00 21.93 24.13
CA GLY A 74 -89.88 21.22 25.40
C GLY A 74 -90.00 19.69 25.31
N ASN A 75 -90.03 19.13 24.10
CA ASN A 75 -90.06 17.68 23.87
C ASN A 75 -88.66 17.09 24.06
N ASN A 76 -88.58 15.86 24.57
CA ASN A 76 -87.31 15.15 24.71
C ASN A 76 -86.75 14.74 23.35
N VAL A 77 -85.44 14.90 23.18
CA VAL A 77 -84.74 14.53 21.95
C VAL A 77 -84.57 13.01 21.84
N ILE A 78 -84.67 12.47 20.62
CA ILE A 78 -84.32 11.09 20.31
C ILE A 78 -82.80 10.96 20.29
N LEU A 79 -82.25 10.18 21.21
CA LEU A 79 -80.80 9.95 21.32
C LEU A 79 -80.31 8.76 20.49
N THR A 80 -81.21 8.08 19.77
CA THR A 80 -80.84 6.99 18.87
C THR A 80 -79.98 7.54 17.73
N LEU A 81 -78.76 7.04 17.63
CA LEU A 81 -77.82 7.32 16.56
C LEU A 81 -78.20 6.53 15.31
N PRO A 82 -77.73 6.95 14.12
CA PRO A 82 -77.86 6.15 12.91
C PRO A 82 -77.34 4.72 13.09
N ASP A 83 -77.90 3.75 12.35
CA ASP A 83 -77.33 2.41 12.29
C ASP A 83 -75.87 2.46 11.84
N LEU A 84 -75.04 1.53 12.32
CA LEU A 84 -73.59 1.53 12.09
C LEU A 84 -73.18 1.49 10.60
N THR A 85 -74.08 1.02 9.74
CA THR A 85 -73.91 0.93 8.28
C THR A 85 -74.52 2.11 7.51
N SER A 86 -75.23 3.00 8.19
CA SER A 86 -75.82 4.19 7.60
C SER A 86 -74.75 5.17 7.15
N ILE A 87 -74.97 5.85 6.03
CA ILE A 87 -74.07 6.91 5.52
C ILE A 87 -73.85 8.04 6.54
N ASN A 88 -74.75 8.19 7.50
CA ASN A 88 -74.68 9.21 8.54
C ASN A 88 -73.95 8.76 9.81
N ALA A 89 -73.60 7.47 9.96
CA ALA A 89 -72.78 7.00 11.07
C ALA A 89 -71.33 7.51 10.90
N VAL A 90 -70.65 7.83 12.00
CA VAL A 90 -69.28 8.38 11.94
C VAL A 90 -68.32 7.40 11.27
N GLY A 91 -68.50 6.10 11.55
CA GLY A 91 -67.71 5.03 10.94
C GLY A 91 -67.94 4.90 9.43
N VAL A 92 -69.01 5.41 8.83
CA VAL A 92 -69.21 5.36 7.36
C VAL A 92 -68.86 6.71 6.72
N ASN A 93 -69.38 7.80 7.31
CA ASN A 93 -69.22 9.18 6.84
C ASN A 93 -67.74 9.63 6.86
N LYS A 94 -66.97 9.15 7.84
CA LYS A 94 -65.56 9.52 8.01
C LYS A 94 -64.68 8.28 8.01
N ASN A 95 -63.44 8.45 7.59
CA ASN A 95 -62.38 7.45 7.69
C ASN A 95 -61.38 7.89 8.76
N ILE A 96 -61.82 7.87 10.01
CA ILE A 96 -60.94 8.19 11.15
C ILE A 96 -60.26 6.90 11.58
N VAL A 97 -58.94 6.85 11.37
CA VAL A 97 -58.08 5.77 11.84
C VAL A 97 -57.40 6.24 13.12
N ILE A 98 -57.41 5.42 14.15
CA ILE A 98 -56.60 5.59 15.36
C ILE A 98 -55.57 4.47 15.35
N ASP A 99 -54.30 4.86 15.36
CA ASP A 99 -53.20 3.94 15.56
C ASP A 99 -52.22 4.60 16.50
N THR A 100 -51.90 3.91 17.59
CA THR A 100 -50.97 4.37 18.63
C THR A 100 -49.74 3.46 18.72
N THR A 101 -49.59 2.50 17.79
CA THR A 101 -48.47 1.56 17.76
C THR A 101 -47.34 2.17 16.96
N SER A 102 -46.19 2.41 17.59
CA SER A 102 -45.01 2.83 16.84
C SER A 102 -44.37 1.65 16.12
N PRO A 103 -43.87 1.84 14.88
CA PRO A 103 -43.12 0.80 14.21
C PRO A 103 -41.80 0.48 14.93
N VAL A 104 -41.20 -0.67 14.66
CA VAL A 104 -39.94 -1.10 15.31
C VAL A 104 -38.84 -1.37 14.26
N PRO A 105 -38.16 -0.32 13.77
CA PRO A 105 -37.05 -0.51 12.83
C PRO A 105 -35.88 -1.23 13.51
N SER A 106 -35.06 -1.92 12.73
CA SER A 106 -33.89 -2.66 13.26
C SER A 106 -32.73 -2.64 12.27
N PHE A 107 -31.49 -2.69 12.76
CA PHE A 107 -30.31 -2.84 11.90
C PHE A 107 -30.00 -4.34 11.71
N LEU A 108 -30.08 -4.82 10.47
CA LEU A 108 -29.77 -6.21 10.09
C LEU A 108 -28.29 -6.37 9.76
N SER A 109 -27.73 -5.42 9.01
CA SER A 109 -26.32 -5.41 8.60
C SER A 109 -25.81 -3.97 8.45
N PRO A 110 -24.51 -3.69 8.69
CA PRO A 110 -23.51 -4.58 9.28
C PRO A 110 -23.69 -4.72 10.79
N VAL A 111 -22.94 -5.64 11.41
CA VAL A 111 -22.92 -5.80 12.87
C VAL A 111 -22.35 -4.55 13.54
N ALA A 112 -22.68 -4.35 14.81
CA ALA A 112 -22.19 -3.19 15.56
C ALA A 112 -20.66 -3.20 15.67
N ALA A 113 -20.06 -2.02 15.78
CA ALA A 113 -18.63 -1.79 15.93
C ALA A 113 -17.72 -2.30 14.78
N THR A 114 -18.29 -2.66 13.63
CA THR A 114 -17.49 -2.88 12.40
C THR A 114 -16.80 -1.58 11.98
N SER A 115 -15.52 -1.68 11.59
CA SER A 115 -14.73 -0.57 11.06
C SER A 115 -14.94 -0.40 9.56
N PHE A 116 -14.99 0.85 9.11
CA PHE A 116 -15.11 1.20 7.70
C PHE A 116 -14.25 2.42 7.38
N ASN A 117 -13.65 2.43 6.19
CA ASN A 117 -13.10 3.62 5.58
C ASN A 117 -14.26 4.43 4.97
N ILE A 118 -14.78 5.40 5.73
CA ILE A 118 -15.75 6.45 5.36
C ILE A 118 -17.12 6.03 4.79
N GLN A 119 -17.32 4.78 4.39
CA GLN A 119 -18.52 4.34 3.68
C GLN A 119 -18.97 2.96 4.17
N LEU A 120 -20.27 2.79 4.36
CA LEU A 120 -20.87 1.48 4.60
C LEU A 120 -22.24 1.35 3.94
N THR A 121 -22.64 0.10 3.68
CA THR A 121 -23.98 -0.24 3.22
C THR A 121 -24.78 -0.81 4.38
N LEU A 122 -25.84 -0.11 4.74
CA LEU A 122 -26.77 -0.49 5.78
C LEU A 122 -27.88 -1.36 5.19
N GLU A 123 -28.31 -2.34 5.98
CA GLU A 123 -29.55 -3.07 5.79
C GLU A 123 -30.40 -2.89 7.04
N ILE A 124 -31.56 -2.26 6.89
CA ILE A 124 -32.47 -1.90 7.97
C ILE A 124 -33.77 -2.68 7.77
N GLY A 125 -34.16 -3.46 8.77
CA GLY A 125 -35.49 -4.06 8.86
C GLY A 125 -36.52 -3.00 9.23
N CYS A 126 -37.66 -3.03 8.55
CA CYS A 126 -38.76 -2.08 8.68
C CYS A 126 -40.08 -2.75 8.32
N GLU A 127 -41.21 -2.11 8.59
CA GLU A 127 -42.53 -2.58 8.20
C GLU A 127 -42.89 -2.09 6.79
N THR A 128 -43.42 -2.99 5.97
CA THR A 128 -43.73 -2.69 4.56
C THR A 128 -44.75 -1.57 4.43
N GLY A 129 -44.44 -0.57 3.60
CA GLY A 129 -45.28 0.60 3.32
C GLY A 129 -44.85 1.86 4.08
N ASN A 130 -44.21 1.71 5.23
CA ASN A 130 -43.77 2.82 6.07
C ASN A 130 -42.59 3.59 5.47
N LYS A 131 -42.33 4.79 6.03
CA LYS A 131 -41.25 5.68 5.59
C LYS A 131 -40.08 5.62 6.56
N VAL A 132 -38.92 5.24 6.06
CA VAL A 132 -37.66 5.20 6.79
C VAL A 132 -36.85 6.47 6.54
N SER A 133 -36.24 7.01 7.59
CA SER A 133 -35.21 8.05 7.54
C SER A 133 -33.95 7.56 8.25
N ILE A 134 -32.78 7.93 7.74
CA ILE A 134 -31.47 7.54 8.26
C ILE A 134 -30.70 8.83 8.56
N SER A 135 -30.18 8.94 9.77
CA SER A 135 -29.53 10.15 10.30
C SER A 135 -28.41 9.79 11.29
N GLY A 136 -27.90 10.77 12.03
CA GLY A 136 -26.78 10.61 12.97
C GLY A 136 -25.46 11.05 12.34
N ASN A 137 -24.39 10.29 12.55
CA ASN A 137 -23.04 10.61 12.08
C ASN A 137 -22.79 10.26 10.60
N ILE A 138 -23.72 10.64 9.72
CA ILE A 138 -23.59 10.51 8.26
C ILE A 138 -23.57 11.89 7.58
N VAL A 139 -22.88 11.99 6.44
CA VAL A 139 -22.68 13.26 5.72
C VAL A 139 -24.01 13.85 5.22
N THR A 140 -24.86 13.00 4.64
CA THR A 140 -26.16 13.41 4.09
C THR A 140 -27.25 12.54 4.69
N PRO A 141 -28.08 13.08 5.60
CA PRO A 141 -29.27 12.38 6.09
C PRO A 141 -30.19 11.97 4.93
N LEU A 142 -30.77 10.80 5.04
CA LEU A 142 -31.73 10.27 4.07
C LEU A 142 -33.12 10.28 4.70
N SER A 143 -34.14 10.65 3.93
CA SER A 143 -35.52 10.74 4.43
C SER A 143 -36.52 10.19 3.41
N ASN A 144 -37.71 9.84 3.87
CA ASN A 144 -38.84 9.40 3.04
C ASN A 144 -38.56 8.15 2.19
N ILE A 145 -37.72 7.24 2.66
CA ILE A 145 -37.43 5.97 1.97
C ILE A 145 -38.60 5.01 2.23
N THR A 146 -39.31 4.60 1.18
CA THR A 146 -40.38 3.60 1.32
C THR A 146 -39.78 2.22 1.64
N CYS A 147 -40.23 1.59 2.72
CA CYS A 147 -39.94 0.19 3.00
C CYS A 147 -40.79 -0.70 2.09
N ALA A 148 -40.19 -1.33 1.08
CA ALA A 148 -40.96 -2.05 0.05
C ALA A 148 -41.20 -3.53 0.38
N ALA A 149 -40.24 -4.18 1.05
CA ALA A 149 -40.24 -5.62 1.28
C ALA A 149 -39.65 -5.97 2.65
N GLY A 150 -40.11 -5.27 3.70
CA GLY A 150 -39.64 -5.46 5.08
C GLY A 150 -38.20 -5.00 5.35
N THR A 151 -37.49 -4.50 4.34
CA THR A 151 -36.10 -4.06 4.44
C THR A 151 -35.80 -2.84 3.56
N VAL A 152 -34.80 -2.06 3.97
CA VAL A 152 -34.22 -0.95 3.23
C VAL A 152 -32.70 -1.11 3.23
N THR A 153 -32.10 -1.18 2.03
CA THR A 153 -30.64 -1.19 1.85
C THR A 153 -30.16 0.17 1.35
N ARG A 154 -29.25 0.83 2.08
CA ARG A 154 -28.70 2.14 1.69
C ARG A 154 -27.22 2.26 2.01
N THR A 155 -26.46 2.73 1.04
CA THR A 155 -25.09 3.16 1.25
C THR A 155 -25.07 4.58 1.81
N VAL A 156 -24.31 4.77 2.88
CA VAL A 156 -24.13 6.06 3.56
C VAL A 156 -22.65 6.36 3.72
N PHE A 157 -22.32 7.64 3.81
CA PHE A 157 -20.98 8.13 4.08
C PHE A 157 -20.92 8.66 5.51
N LEU A 158 -19.91 8.26 6.27
CA LEU A 158 -19.68 8.68 7.63
C LEU A 158 -19.15 10.12 7.67
N THR A 159 -19.56 10.88 8.69
CA THR A 159 -18.94 12.19 8.97
C THR A 159 -17.46 12.04 9.29
N ALA A 160 -16.66 13.07 8.96
CA ALA A 160 -15.21 13.09 9.16
C ALA A 160 -14.78 12.84 10.62
N GLY A 161 -13.53 12.40 10.78
CA GLY A 161 -12.88 12.12 12.07
C GLY A 161 -12.99 10.65 12.49
N GLU A 162 -11.97 10.17 13.19
CA GLU A 162 -11.83 8.78 13.63
C GLU A 162 -12.84 8.38 14.72
N GLY A 163 -13.01 7.06 14.89
CA GLY A 163 -13.69 6.46 16.03
C GLY A 163 -15.18 6.23 15.82
N ALA A 164 -15.90 6.10 16.93
CA ALA A 164 -17.29 5.67 16.92
C ALA A 164 -18.22 6.67 16.20
N LYS A 165 -19.07 6.15 15.30
CA LYS A 165 -20.10 6.87 14.56
C LYS A 165 -21.45 6.19 14.81
N THR A 166 -22.38 6.90 15.43
CA THR A 166 -23.74 6.40 15.69
C THR A 166 -24.67 6.81 14.55
N ILE A 167 -25.34 5.83 13.96
CA ILE A 167 -26.36 6.01 12.93
C ILE A 167 -27.71 5.68 13.54
N THR A 168 -28.69 6.52 13.25
CA THR A 168 -30.07 6.39 13.73
C THR A 168 -30.99 6.17 12.54
N ALA A 169 -31.80 5.10 12.62
CA ALA A 169 -32.89 4.83 11.70
C ALA A 169 -34.20 5.16 12.41
N THR A 170 -35.03 5.97 11.77
CA THR A 170 -36.40 6.23 12.21
C THR A 170 -37.37 5.70 11.18
N GLU A 171 -38.50 5.19 11.64
CA GLU A 171 -39.57 4.71 10.77
C GLU A 171 -40.86 5.40 11.17
N THR A 172 -41.62 5.89 10.17
CA THR A 172 -42.89 6.56 10.38
C THR A 172 -43.98 5.80 9.63
N ASP A 173 -45.03 5.41 10.36
CA ASP A 173 -46.20 4.75 9.80
C ASP A 173 -47.18 5.74 9.14
N ALA A 174 -48.31 5.24 8.66
CA ALA A 174 -49.34 6.06 8.01
C ALA A 174 -50.10 6.98 8.99
N ALA A 175 -50.16 6.64 10.28
CA ALA A 175 -50.80 7.45 11.32
C ALA A 175 -49.86 8.52 11.91
N GLY A 176 -48.56 8.44 11.60
CA GLY A 176 -47.53 9.35 12.07
C GLY A 176 -46.80 8.88 13.32
N ASN A 177 -47.01 7.63 13.78
CA ASN A 177 -46.21 7.09 14.88
C ASN A 177 -44.77 6.86 14.43
N ILE A 178 -43.81 7.10 15.33
CA ILE A 178 -42.39 7.06 15.00
C ILE A 178 -41.67 6.01 15.84
N GLY A 179 -41.11 5.02 15.14
CA GLY A 179 -40.15 4.05 15.66
C GLY A 179 -38.72 4.55 15.50
N THR A 180 -37.81 4.15 16.40
CA THR A 180 -36.38 4.51 16.30
C THR A 180 -35.46 3.36 16.71
N ALA A 181 -34.38 3.18 15.96
CA ALA A 181 -33.26 2.32 16.31
C ALA A 181 -31.94 3.05 16.07
N SER A 182 -30.89 2.73 16.83
CA SER A 182 -29.55 3.27 16.62
C SER A 182 -28.49 2.17 16.70
N ARG A 183 -27.43 2.32 15.92
CA ARG A 183 -26.26 1.43 15.93
C ARG A 183 -24.97 2.24 15.75
N SER A 184 -23.93 1.86 16.47
CA SER A 184 -22.60 2.47 16.36
C SER A 184 -21.66 1.62 15.50
N PHE A 185 -20.90 2.27 14.65
CA PHE A 185 -19.82 1.73 13.81
C PHE A 185 -18.52 2.47 14.09
N VAL A 186 -17.40 2.03 13.54
CA VAL A 186 -16.11 2.74 13.68
C VAL A 186 -15.73 3.33 12.32
N ASN A 187 -15.55 4.65 12.27
CA ASN A 187 -14.85 5.27 11.15
C ASN A 187 -13.35 5.14 11.43
N ASP A 188 -12.66 4.49 10.51
CA ASP A 188 -11.22 4.31 10.55
C ASP A 188 -10.65 4.66 9.19
N THR A 189 -9.95 5.79 9.11
CA THR A 189 -9.35 6.29 7.86
C THR A 189 -7.82 6.21 7.85
N VAL A 190 -7.23 5.58 8.86
CA VAL A 190 -5.79 5.53 9.04
C VAL A 190 -5.23 4.32 8.31
N SER A 191 -4.46 4.55 7.24
CA SER A 191 -3.75 3.45 6.58
C SER A 191 -2.71 2.79 7.49
N PRO A 192 -2.51 1.47 7.37
CA PRO A 192 -1.55 0.77 8.21
C PRO A 192 -0.12 1.16 7.88
N THR A 193 0.77 1.10 8.86
CA THR A 193 2.20 1.39 8.63
C THR A 193 2.83 0.26 7.82
N LEU A 194 3.52 0.57 6.72
CA LEU A 194 4.31 -0.42 5.95
C LEU A 194 5.58 0.23 5.39
N THR A 195 6.72 -0.44 5.58
CA THR A 195 8.02 0.01 5.03
C THR A 195 8.81 -1.16 4.47
N GLN A 196 9.70 -0.86 3.52
CA GLN A 196 10.82 -1.72 3.12
C GLN A 196 12.09 -0.99 3.54
N THR A 197 12.86 -1.58 4.46
CA THR A 197 14.12 -1.00 4.94
C THR A 197 15.30 -1.96 4.89
N ALA A 198 15.08 -3.24 4.59
CA ALA A 198 16.15 -4.22 4.57
C ALA A 198 17.14 -4.01 3.40
N LEU A 199 16.69 -3.42 2.28
CA LEU A 199 17.49 -3.28 1.07
C LEU A 199 17.21 -1.95 0.35
N THR A 200 18.20 -1.43 -0.36
CA THR A 200 18.01 -0.29 -1.27
C THR A 200 17.18 -0.70 -2.48
N SER A 201 16.38 0.22 -3.02
CA SER A 201 15.61 0.03 -4.25
C SER A 201 16.14 0.98 -5.34
N PRO A 202 16.64 0.48 -6.49
CA PRO A 202 16.73 -0.94 -6.87
C PRO A 202 17.78 -1.73 -6.07
N SER A 203 17.48 -3.00 -5.80
CA SER A 203 18.43 -3.98 -5.27
C SER A 203 19.01 -4.80 -6.42
N TYR A 204 20.33 -4.92 -6.47
CA TYR A 204 21.05 -5.75 -7.45
C TYR A 204 21.63 -6.97 -6.74
N ALA A 205 21.38 -8.17 -7.27
CA ALA A 205 21.91 -9.40 -6.69
C ALA A 205 22.08 -10.48 -7.75
N ASN A 206 23.09 -11.34 -7.56
CA ASN A 206 23.36 -12.50 -8.40
C ASN A 206 22.77 -13.82 -7.87
N THR A 207 21.82 -13.71 -6.93
CA THR A 207 21.13 -14.84 -6.33
C THR A 207 19.80 -15.11 -7.04
N ASN A 208 19.33 -16.35 -6.98
CA ASN A 208 18.02 -16.73 -7.54
C ASN A 208 16.84 -16.28 -6.68
N THR A 209 17.08 -15.96 -5.41
CA THR A 209 16.08 -15.46 -4.46
C THR A 209 16.61 -14.22 -3.77
N LEU A 210 15.70 -13.41 -3.23
CA LEU A 210 16.04 -12.24 -2.44
C LEU A 210 15.10 -12.17 -1.24
N THR A 211 15.65 -11.95 -0.06
CA THR A 211 14.85 -11.73 1.15
C THR A 211 14.67 -10.24 1.37
N ILE A 212 13.42 -9.81 1.45
CA ILE A 212 13.02 -8.43 1.73
C ILE A 212 12.32 -8.34 3.08
N GLY A 213 12.31 -7.16 3.68
CA GLY A 213 11.66 -6.93 4.95
C GLY A 213 11.67 -5.46 5.37
N GLY A 214 10.98 -5.19 6.47
CA GLY A 214 10.87 -3.86 7.06
C GLY A 214 9.89 -3.85 8.23
N ALA A 215 9.44 -2.65 8.61
CA ALA A 215 8.41 -2.47 9.63
C ALA A 215 7.00 -2.52 9.02
N CYS A 216 6.04 -2.97 9.83
CA CYS A 216 4.64 -3.10 9.45
C CYS A 216 3.72 -3.02 10.68
N GLU A 217 2.42 -2.87 10.47
CA GLU A 217 1.44 -2.91 11.56
C GLU A 217 1.10 -4.34 12.00
N ASN A 218 1.06 -4.56 13.31
CA ASN A 218 0.83 -5.86 13.95
C ASN A 218 -0.49 -6.51 13.51
N SER A 219 -0.51 -7.84 13.49
CA SER A 219 -1.72 -8.66 13.27
C SER A 219 -2.36 -8.51 11.89
N LEU A 220 -1.73 -7.76 10.99
CA LEU A 220 -2.06 -7.69 9.57
C LEU A 220 -1.03 -8.48 8.75
N SER A 221 -1.36 -8.79 7.50
CA SER A 221 -0.45 -9.47 6.56
C SER A 221 0.12 -8.48 5.55
N VAL A 222 1.40 -8.65 5.21
CA VAL A 222 2.03 -7.97 4.06
C VAL A 222 1.88 -8.86 2.84
N LEU A 223 1.17 -8.38 1.83
CA LEU A 223 1.02 -9.05 0.53
C LEU A 223 2.11 -8.56 -0.43
N VAL A 224 2.78 -9.48 -1.10
CA VAL A 224 3.87 -9.21 -2.05
C VAL A 224 3.39 -9.58 -3.44
N HIS A 225 3.37 -8.61 -4.35
CA HIS A 225 2.94 -8.82 -5.73
C HIS A 225 4.11 -8.62 -6.70
N LEU A 226 4.24 -9.52 -7.68
CA LEU A 226 5.15 -9.40 -8.82
C LEU A 226 4.32 -9.10 -10.07
N ALA A 227 4.54 -7.94 -10.69
CA ALA A 227 3.80 -7.52 -11.89
C ALA A 227 2.27 -7.63 -11.74
N GLY A 228 1.75 -7.35 -10.54
CA GLY A 228 0.32 -7.41 -10.21
C GLY A 228 -0.22 -8.78 -9.77
N ALA A 229 0.52 -9.87 -9.98
CA ALA A 229 0.16 -11.19 -9.46
C ALA A 229 0.70 -11.39 -8.04
N LEU A 230 -0.06 -12.06 -7.18
CA LEU A 230 0.39 -12.38 -5.82
C LEU A 230 1.57 -13.38 -5.87
N ASP A 231 2.73 -12.94 -5.41
CA ASP A 231 3.91 -13.80 -5.21
C ASP A 231 3.78 -14.58 -3.89
N GLY A 232 3.32 -13.89 -2.85
CA GLY A 232 2.99 -14.50 -1.56
C GLY A 232 2.65 -13.47 -0.49
N GLN A 233 2.67 -13.92 0.77
CA GLN A 233 2.36 -13.08 1.92
C GLN A 233 3.25 -13.40 3.11
N ALA A 234 3.43 -12.42 4.00
CA ALA A 234 4.11 -12.55 5.28
C ALA A 234 3.25 -11.99 6.42
N SER A 235 3.23 -12.68 7.56
CA SER A 235 2.60 -12.17 8.77
C SER A 235 3.42 -11.02 9.35
N CYS A 236 2.75 -10.00 9.89
CA CYS A 236 3.41 -8.90 10.57
C CYS A 236 3.29 -8.99 12.10
N ASN A 237 4.44 -8.93 12.77
CA ASN A 237 4.54 -8.72 14.23
C ASN A 237 5.46 -7.52 14.51
N GLY A 238 5.16 -6.38 13.89
CA GLY A 238 5.91 -5.12 14.01
C GLY A 238 7.08 -5.04 13.02
N SER A 239 7.52 -6.20 12.57
CA SER A 239 8.41 -6.37 11.42
C SER A 239 7.92 -7.56 10.58
N TRP A 240 8.28 -7.52 9.31
CA TRP A 240 7.98 -8.58 8.35
C TRP A 240 9.24 -8.96 7.58
N SER A 241 9.27 -10.21 7.12
CA SER A 241 10.32 -10.74 6.27
C SER A 241 9.69 -11.71 5.28
N TYR A 242 10.12 -11.64 4.02
CA TYR A 242 9.63 -12.51 2.96
C TYR A 242 10.74 -12.81 1.95
N THR A 243 10.88 -14.08 1.59
CA THR A 243 11.79 -14.52 0.53
C THR A 243 11.03 -14.58 -0.78
N LEU A 244 11.41 -13.71 -1.72
CA LEU A 244 10.81 -13.64 -3.06
C LEU A 244 10.96 -14.98 -3.80
N SER A 245 9.95 -15.32 -4.60
CA SER A 245 9.99 -16.53 -5.42
C SER A 245 11.23 -16.59 -6.31
N ALA A 246 11.79 -17.78 -6.44
CA ALA A 246 13.02 -17.99 -7.19
C ALA A 246 12.89 -17.61 -8.67
N GLN A 247 13.94 -16.98 -9.19
CA GLN A 247 14.02 -16.47 -10.54
C GLN A 247 15.20 -17.10 -11.27
N SER A 248 14.95 -17.57 -12.51
CA SER A 248 15.94 -18.28 -13.32
C SER A 248 16.57 -17.44 -14.43
N VAL A 249 16.04 -16.24 -14.69
CA VAL A 249 16.47 -15.35 -15.77
C VAL A 249 16.89 -14.00 -15.22
N ASP A 250 17.99 -13.46 -15.73
CA ASP A 250 18.45 -12.10 -15.40
C ASP A 250 17.47 -11.04 -15.89
N GLY A 251 17.35 -9.97 -15.12
CA GLY A 251 16.47 -8.87 -15.43
C GLY A 251 15.84 -8.21 -14.21
N THR A 252 15.22 -7.07 -14.50
CA THR A 252 14.56 -6.21 -13.52
C THR A 252 13.11 -6.64 -13.28
N ARG A 253 12.70 -6.62 -12.02
CA ARG A 253 11.36 -7.00 -11.54
C ARG A 253 10.83 -5.93 -10.61
N ASN A 254 9.59 -5.52 -10.89
CA ASN A 254 8.87 -4.53 -10.10
C ASN A 254 7.90 -5.27 -9.18
N TYR A 255 8.13 -5.10 -7.88
CA TYR A 255 7.28 -5.62 -6.82
C TYR A 255 6.45 -4.51 -6.20
N THR A 256 5.22 -4.86 -5.83
CA THR A 256 4.35 -4.02 -5.01
C THR A 256 4.04 -4.76 -3.71
N LEU A 257 4.46 -4.17 -2.61
CA LEU A 257 4.16 -4.62 -1.25
C LEU A 257 2.91 -3.88 -0.77
N SER A 258 2.01 -4.56 -0.09
CA SER A 258 0.82 -3.90 0.45
C SER A 258 0.38 -4.48 1.78
N GLN A 259 -0.17 -3.63 2.64
CA GLN A 259 -0.85 -4.02 3.86
C GLN A 259 -2.21 -3.31 3.89
N THR A 260 -3.26 -4.06 4.25
CA THR A 260 -4.62 -3.55 4.35
C THR A 260 -5.17 -3.89 5.72
N ASP A 261 -5.81 -2.93 6.39
CA ASP A 261 -6.45 -3.14 7.69
C ASP A 261 -7.89 -3.66 7.57
N ASN A 262 -8.57 -3.79 8.72
CA ASN A 262 -9.95 -4.27 8.79
C ASN A 262 -10.98 -3.28 8.22
N ALA A 263 -10.67 -1.99 8.19
CA ALA A 263 -11.53 -0.94 7.65
C ALA A 263 -11.40 -0.80 6.12
N GLY A 264 -10.38 -1.45 5.55
CA GLY A 264 -10.04 -1.41 4.13
C GLY A 264 -9.01 -0.33 3.78
N ASN A 265 -8.41 0.36 4.76
CA ASN A 265 -7.32 1.30 4.49
C ASN A 265 -6.09 0.52 4.04
N LYS A 266 -5.38 1.04 3.04
CA LYS A 266 -4.27 0.35 2.39
C LYS A 266 -3.04 1.24 2.32
N THR A 267 -1.88 0.65 2.57
CA THR A 267 -0.57 1.24 2.25
C THR A 267 0.13 0.35 1.22
N GLU A 268 0.74 0.96 0.21
CA GLU A 268 1.54 0.27 -0.80
C GLU A 268 2.96 0.83 -0.86
N VAL A 269 3.93 -0.06 -1.07
CA VAL A 269 5.35 0.27 -1.24
C VAL A 269 5.88 -0.43 -2.49
N ALA A 270 6.51 0.32 -3.39
CA ALA A 270 7.17 -0.22 -4.55
C ALA A 270 8.61 -0.67 -4.21
N PHE A 271 9.02 -1.82 -4.71
CA PHE A 271 10.37 -2.35 -4.57
C PHE A 271 10.86 -2.92 -5.89
N VAL A 272 12.10 -2.61 -6.28
CA VAL A 272 12.69 -3.08 -7.52
C VAL A 272 13.85 -4.02 -7.22
N TRP A 273 13.82 -5.20 -7.82
CA TRP A 273 14.93 -6.16 -7.78
C TRP A 273 15.42 -6.45 -9.20
N SER A 274 16.72 -6.30 -9.44
CA SER A 274 17.38 -6.77 -10.64
C SER A 274 18.26 -7.98 -10.32
N ARG A 275 17.90 -9.12 -10.90
CA ARG A 275 18.78 -10.29 -10.90
C ARG A 275 19.81 -10.11 -12.02
N ASP A 276 21.08 -10.30 -11.69
CA ASP A 276 22.17 -10.24 -12.65
C ASP A 276 23.24 -11.25 -12.26
N THR A 277 23.46 -12.27 -13.09
CA THR A 277 24.44 -13.33 -12.88
C THR A 277 25.63 -13.24 -13.83
N VAL A 278 25.69 -12.20 -14.66
CA VAL A 278 26.73 -12.04 -15.66
C VAL A 278 27.91 -11.29 -15.06
N ALA A 279 29.07 -11.94 -15.02
CA ALA A 279 30.30 -11.28 -14.59
C ALA A 279 30.75 -10.23 -15.62
N PRO A 280 31.41 -9.14 -15.18
CA PRO A 280 31.80 -8.07 -16.08
C PRO A 280 32.85 -8.51 -17.09
N ASN A 281 32.79 -7.97 -18.31
CA ASN A 281 33.83 -8.20 -19.30
C ASN A 281 35.14 -7.49 -18.88
N PHE A 282 36.17 -8.27 -18.51
CA PHE A 282 37.44 -7.76 -18.02
C PHE A 282 38.62 -8.59 -18.53
N SER A 283 39.57 -7.95 -19.21
CA SER A 283 40.71 -8.62 -19.87
C SER A 283 41.88 -7.67 -20.11
N PHE A 284 43.05 -8.21 -20.47
CA PHE A 284 44.17 -7.42 -21.04
C PHE A 284 43.87 -7.00 -22.49
N ASP A 285 44.71 -6.13 -23.06
CA ASP A 285 44.51 -5.62 -24.44
C ASP A 285 44.49 -6.73 -25.51
N ASP A 286 45.13 -7.88 -25.25
CA ASP A 286 45.12 -9.08 -26.10
C ASP A 286 43.92 -10.01 -25.85
N LEU A 287 42.94 -9.54 -25.05
CA LEU A 287 41.76 -10.29 -24.60
C LEU A 287 42.08 -11.52 -23.74
N SER A 288 43.29 -11.62 -23.20
CA SER A 288 43.67 -12.70 -22.29
C SER A 288 43.26 -12.41 -20.83
N ALA A 289 43.15 -13.49 -20.05
CA ALA A 289 43.02 -13.43 -18.59
C ALA A 289 44.40 -13.44 -17.89
N THR A 290 45.49 -13.61 -18.65
CA THR A 290 46.84 -13.73 -18.10
C THR A 290 47.85 -13.01 -18.99
N PHE A 291 48.67 -12.15 -18.40
CA PHE A 291 49.74 -11.44 -19.12
C PHE A 291 51.11 -11.72 -18.49
N THR A 292 52.14 -11.88 -19.33
CA THR A 292 53.54 -11.97 -18.89
C THR A 292 54.41 -11.01 -19.69
N GLY A 293 55.18 -10.17 -19.00
CA GLY A 293 56.09 -9.20 -19.62
C GLY A 293 57.51 -9.25 -19.07
N SER A 294 58.43 -8.50 -19.68
CA SER A 294 59.77 -8.27 -19.15
C SER A 294 60.20 -6.84 -19.45
N ALA A 295 60.88 -6.20 -18.48
CA ALA A 295 61.39 -4.84 -18.64
C ALA A 295 62.63 -4.63 -17.76
N ASN A 296 63.49 -3.69 -18.16
CA ASN A 296 64.58 -3.18 -17.30
C ASN A 296 64.15 -1.95 -16.49
N ALA A 297 62.96 -1.40 -16.75
CA ALA A 297 62.38 -0.29 -16.01
C ALA A 297 62.01 -0.67 -14.57
N ASN A 298 61.84 0.35 -13.71
CA ASN A 298 61.43 0.14 -12.31
C ASN A 298 59.93 -0.12 -12.15
N THR A 299 59.13 0.20 -13.17
CA THR A 299 57.67 0.04 -13.20
C THR A 299 57.25 -0.69 -14.46
N PHE A 300 56.04 -1.25 -14.46
CA PHE A 300 55.43 -1.88 -15.62
C PHE A 300 53.98 -1.44 -15.73
N SER A 301 53.53 -1.14 -16.96
CA SER A 301 52.16 -0.71 -17.23
C SER A 301 51.37 -1.84 -17.86
N PHE A 302 50.21 -2.13 -17.27
CA PHE A 302 49.20 -3.04 -17.76
C PHE A 302 48.01 -2.24 -18.30
N SER A 303 47.34 -2.77 -19.30
CA SER A 303 46.14 -2.17 -19.88
C SER A 303 45.25 -3.24 -20.51
N GLY A 304 43.98 -2.89 -20.68
CA GLY A 304 43.03 -3.77 -21.33
C GLY A 304 41.60 -3.24 -21.34
N TYR A 305 40.65 -4.16 -21.52
CA TYR A 305 39.23 -3.88 -21.58
C TYR A 305 38.55 -4.15 -20.24
N CYS A 306 37.57 -3.31 -19.92
CA CYS A 306 36.76 -3.43 -18.72
C CYS A 306 35.32 -3.01 -19.04
N GLU A 307 34.36 -3.50 -18.27
CA GLU A 307 32.99 -3.06 -18.41
C GLU A 307 32.80 -1.68 -17.76
N SER A 308 32.33 -0.69 -18.52
CA SER A 308 32.09 0.68 -18.05
C SER A 308 30.61 1.03 -17.95
N SER A 309 29.72 0.04 -17.84
CA SER A 309 28.27 0.25 -17.85
C SER A 309 27.80 1.00 -16.60
N ALA A 310 26.63 1.64 -16.70
CA ALA A 310 25.91 2.15 -15.53
C ALA A 310 25.60 1.03 -14.51
N SER A 311 25.84 -0.25 -14.82
CA SER A 311 25.68 -1.40 -13.94
C SER A 311 26.92 -1.70 -13.08
N VAL A 312 27.99 -0.90 -13.20
CA VAL A 312 29.18 -1.00 -12.34
C VAL A 312 29.21 0.20 -11.39
N THR A 313 29.39 -0.04 -10.09
CA THR A 313 29.72 1.04 -9.13
C THR A 313 31.15 1.49 -9.42
N ASN A 314 31.29 2.69 -10.00
CA ASN A 314 32.57 3.21 -10.43
C ASN A 314 33.47 3.54 -9.22
N PRO A 315 34.70 2.99 -9.12
CA PRO A 315 35.19 1.77 -9.77
C PRO A 315 35.43 0.60 -8.80
N SER A 316 34.86 -0.57 -9.06
CA SER A 316 35.11 -1.83 -8.36
C SER A 316 36.41 -2.54 -8.77
N LEU A 317 37.34 -1.89 -9.49
CA LEU A 317 38.62 -2.50 -9.87
C LEU A 317 39.56 -2.55 -8.68
N SER A 318 39.89 -3.75 -8.24
CA SER A 318 40.87 -4.00 -7.18
C SER A 318 42.13 -4.65 -7.74
N VAL A 319 43.29 -4.20 -7.24
CA VAL A 319 44.61 -4.72 -7.63
C VAL A 319 45.37 -5.12 -6.37
N THR A 320 45.94 -6.32 -6.38
CA THR A 320 46.82 -6.82 -5.30
C THR A 320 48.14 -7.31 -5.87
N GLY A 321 49.24 -7.13 -5.14
CA GLY A 321 50.59 -7.46 -5.61
C GLY A 321 51.71 -6.77 -4.82
N PRO A 322 52.98 -7.04 -5.17
CA PRO A 322 54.14 -6.47 -4.48
C PRO A 322 54.16 -4.95 -4.44
N GLY A 323 54.40 -4.38 -3.25
CA GLY A 323 54.49 -2.92 -3.06
C GLY A 323 53.14 -2.18 -3.04
N ILE A 324 52.01 -2.90 -3.06
CA ILE A 324 50.67 -2.31 -2.96
C ILE A 324 50.20 -2.37 -1.51
N SER A 325 50.06 -1.21 -0.86
CA SER A 325 49.57 -1.10 0.54
C SER A 325 48.09 -0.70 0.64
N THR A 326 47.49 -0.21 -0.44
CA THR A 326 46.06 0.14 -0.54
C THR A 326 45.55 -0.28 -1.91
N THR A 327 44.30 -0.71 -1.99
CA THR A 327 43.64 -1.06 -3.24
C THR A 327 43.50 0.21 -4.09
N VAL A 328 44.45 0.47 -4.99
CA VAL A 328 44.37 1.59 -5.91
C VAL A 328 43.26 1.30 -6.92
N GLN A 329 42.19 2.09 -6.83
CA GLN A 329 41.09 2.10 -7.78
C GLN A 329 41.55 2.75 -9.09
N SER A 330 41.93 1.93 -10.07
CA SER A 330 42.01 2.36 -11.46
C SER A 330 40.59 2.47 -12.02
N SER A 331 40.22 3.62 -12.59
CA SER A 331 38.90 3.80 -13.17
C SER A 331 38.80 3.10 -14.53
N CYS A 332 37.71 2.38 -14.74
CA CYS A 332 37.32 1.94 -16.07
C CYS A 332 36.75 3.14 -16.82
N VAL A 333 37.45 3.65 -17.84
CA VAL A 333 37.05 4.84 -18.59
C VAL A 333 36.84 4.44 -20.04
N ASN A 334 35.64 4.69 -20.57
CA ASN A 334 35.28 4.37 -21.95
C ASN A 334 35.60 2.91 -22.34
N GLY A 335 35.35 1.97 -21.41
CA GLY A 335 35.59 0.53 -21.61
C GLY A 335 37.05 0.09 -21.54
N ARG A 336 37.97 0.95 -21.09
CA ARG A 336 39.40 0.64 -20.95
C ARG A 336 39.89 0.88 -19.53
N TRP A 337 40.81 0.03 -19.09
CA TRP A 337 41.53 0.19 -17.84
C TRP A 337 43.03 0.25 -18.10
N SER A 338 43.74 0.92 -17.20
CA SER A 338 45.19 0.88 -17.17
C SER A 338 45.68 0.90 -15.73
N TYR A 339 46.84 0.29 -15.50
CA TYR A 339 47.46 0.23 -14.19
C TYR A 339 48.98 0.27 -14.34
N THR A 340 49.66 1.11 -13.57
CA THR A 340 51.12 1.10 -13.50
C THR A 340 51.54 0.60 -12.13
N SER A 341 52.40 -0.42 -12.12
CA SER A 341 52.89 -1.03 -10.89
C SER A 341 53.72 -0.05 -10.05
N PRO A 342 53.77 -0.24 -8.71
CA PRO A 342 54.69 0.49 -7.86
C PRO A 342 56.14 0.21 -8.28
N ALA A 343 57.01 1.20 -8.11
CA ALA A 343 58.42 1.06 -8.45
C ALA A 343 59.09 -0.05 -7.64
N GLN A 344 59.78 -0.96 -8.32
CA GLN A 344 60.53 -2.05 -7.72
C GLN A 344 62.04 -1.76 -7.75
N SER A 345 62.71 -2.00 -6.63
CA SER A 345 64.17 -1.82 -6.50
C SER A 345 64.96 -3.11 -6.76
N SER A 346 64.32 -4.27 -6.67
CA SER A 346 64.93 -5.59 -6.90
C SER A 346 64.68 -6.10 -8.32
N ASN A 347 65.57 -7.00 -8.79
CA ASN A 347 65.28 -7.83 -9.96
C ASN A 347 64.44 -9.03 -9.52
N GLY A 348 63.59 -9.54 -10.42
CA GLY A 348 62.76 -10.70 -10.13
C GLY A 348 61.40 -10.68 -10.83
N LEU A 349 60.62 -11.73 -10.59
CA LEU A 349 59.25 -11.86 -11.05
C LEU A 349 58.30 -11.17 -10.08
N PHE A 350 57.42 -10.32 -10.61
CA PHE A 350 56.36 -9.66 -9.86
C PHE A 350 55.01 -10.08 -10.43
N ILE A 351 54.08 -10.48 -9.56
CA ILE A 351 52.75 -11.00 -9.92
C ILE A 351 51.69 -10.08 -9.32
N TYR A 352 50.67 -9.76 -10.10
CA TYR A 352 49.55 -8.91 -9.76
C TYR A 352 48.23 -9.61 -10.08
N THR A 353 47.25 -9.47 -9.20
CA THR A 353 45.88 -9.95 -9.41
C THR A 353 44.98 -8.74 -9.57
N PHE A 354 44.18 -8.72 -10.63
CA PHE A 354 43.21 -7.68 -10.93
C PHE A 354 41.80 -8.27 -10.89
N ILE A 355 40.88 -7.60 -10.21
CA ILE A 355 39.48 -8.05 -10.09
C ILE A 355 38.57 -6.87 -10.41
N GLN A 356 37.66 -7.06 -11.36
CA GLN A 356 36.54 -6.13 -11.60
C GLN A 356 35.25 -6.76 -11.07
N SER A 357 34.40 -5.96 -10.40
CA SER A 357 33.07 -6.40 -9.93
C SER A 357 31.93 -5.55 -10.51
N ASP A 358 30.72 -6.07 -10.64
CA ASP A 358 29.54 -5.26 -10.99
C ASP A 358 28.70 -4.87 -9.74
N ARG A 359 27.53 -4.24 -9.95
CA ARG A 359 26.59 -3.89 -8.86
C ARG A 359 25.92 -5.09 -8.18
N ALA A 360 25.78 -6.22 -8.89
CA ALA A 360 25.27 -7.47 -8.34
C ALA A 360 26.37 -8.29 -7.64
N SER A 361 27.58 -7.74 -7.56
CA SER A 361 28.79 -8.35 -6.99
C SER A 361 29.31 -9.56 -7.78
N ASN A 362 28.96 -9.71 -9.05
CA ASN A 362 29.66 -10.65 -9.93
C ASN A 362 31.08 -10.13 -10.20
N THR A 363 32.05 -11.03 -10.34
CA THR A 363 33.46 -10.65 -10.48
C THR A 363 34.18 -11.38 -11.59
N THR A 364 35.08 -10.69 -12.29
CA THR A 364 36.05 -11.28 -13.22
C THR A 364 37.45 -11.01 -12.70
N THR A 365 38.29 -12.04 -12.62
CA THR A 365 39.68 -11.96 -12.13
C THR A 365 40.67 -12.29 -13.23
N ILE A 366 41.71 -11.47 -13.39
CA ILE A 366 42.83 -11.68 -14.32
C ILE A 366 44.17 -11.54 -13.60
N TYR A 367 45.23 -12.14 -14.15
CA TYR A 367 46.56 -12.19 -13.54
C TYR A 367 47.62 -11.60 -14.45
N GLY A 368 48.34 -10.58 -13.98
CA GLY A 368 49.45 -9.97 -14.71
C GLY A 368 50.77 -10.27 -14.03
N SER A 369 51.79 -10.61 -14.79
CA SER A 369 53.14 -10.73 -14.25
C SER A 369 54.16 -10.04 -15.13
N TRP A 370 55.26 -9.59 -14.53
CA TRP A 370 56.39 -9.08 -15.27
C TRP A 370 57.71 -9.40 -14.56
N THR A 371 58.75 -9.62 -15.34
CA THR A 371 60.11 -9.83 -14.80
C THR A 371 60.92 -8.55 -14.96
N ARG A 372 61.42 -8.02 -13.85
CA ARG A 372 62.40 -6.94 -13.88
C ARG A 372 63.81 -7.51 -14.01
N ASN A 373 64.53 -7.07 -15.02
CA ASN A 373 65.96 -7.31 -15.14
C ASN A 373 66.70 -6.02 -15.49
N ALA A 374 67.21 -5.34 -14.47
CA ALA A 374 68.04 -4.15 -14.59
C ALA A 374 69.54 -4.43 -14.50
N ALA A 375 69.96 -5.70 -14.54
CA ALA A 375 71.38 -6.03 -14.59
C ALA A 375 71.95 -5.56 -15.93
N ALA A 376 72.90 -4.62 -15.88
CA ALA A 376 73.66 -4.27 -17.07
C ALA A 376 74.43 -5.51 -17.56
N PRO A 377 74.53 -5.73 -18.88
CA PRO A 377 75.46 -6.73 -19.39
C PRO A 377 76.87 -6.36 -18.92
N THR A 378 77.60 -7.36 -18.45
CA THR A 378 79.01 -7.21 -18.12
C THR A 378 79.78 -6.94 -19.41
N LEU A 379 80.64 -5.92 -19.39
CA LEU A 379 81.68 -5.72 -20.38
C LEU A 379 82.90 -5.14 -19.66
N SER A 380 84.00 -5.89 -19.65
CA SER A 380 85.26 -5.43 -19.08
C SER A 380 86.41 -5.93 -19.94
N SER A 381 87.39 -5.07 -20.20
CA SER A 381 88.63 -5.48 -20.85
C SER A 381 89.73 -5.68 -19.83
N THR A 382 90.51 -6.73 -20.02
CA THR A 382 91.70 -7.03 -19.20
C THR A 382 92.82 -6.00 -19.42
N ILE A 383 92.72 -5.17 -20.47
CA ILE A 383 93.76 -4.21 -20.85
C ILE A 383 93.13 -2.85 -21.13
N THR A 384 93.46 -1.86 -20.31
CA THR A 384 92.99 -0.47 -20.45
C THR A 384 93.96 0.41 -21.23
N THR A 385 95.23 0.03 -21.36
CA THR A 385 96.24 0.75 -22.15
C THR A 385 97.30 -0.20 -22.66
N VAL A 386 97.62 -0.12 -23.95
CA VAL A 386 98.73 -0.86 -24.58
C VAL A 386 99.73 0.15 -25.12
N LYS A 387 100.98 0.09 -24.66
CA LYS A 387 102.13 0.67 -25.37
C LYS A 387 102.84 -0.47 -26.10
N SER A 388 102.71 -0.51 -27.42
CA SER A 388 103.27 -1.56 -28.27
C SER A 388 104.27 -0.97 -29.25
N GLN A 389 105.38 -1.68 -29.49
CA GLN A 389 106.31 -1.39 -30.60
C GLN A 389 105.95 -2.19 -31.88
N VAL A 390 104.90 -3.02 -31.83
CA VAL A 390 104.35 -3.73 -33.00
C VAL A 390 103.04 -3.07 -33.46
N SER A 391 102.69 -3.20 -34.75
CA SER A 391 101.56 -2.49 -35.37
C SER A 391 100.17 -3.04 -35.01
N THR A 392 100.08 -4.11 -34.22
CA THR A 392 98.82 -4.69 -33.75
C THR A 392 98.75 -4.76 -32.23
N ALA A 393 97.53 -4.73 -31.69
CA ALA A 393 97.25 -4.90 -30.26
C ALA A 393 96.05 -5.83 -30.07
N THR A 394 96.16 -6.78 -29.14
CA THR A 394 95.08 -7.72 -28.77
C THR A 394 94.42 -7.29 -27.47
N PHE A 395 93.11 -7.10 -27.52
CA PHE A 395 92.24 -6.84 -26.39
C PHE A 395 91.49 -8.12 -26.04
N THR A 396 91.61 -8.55 -24.78
CA THR A 396 90.77 -9.61 -24.22
C THR A 396 89.88 -9.02 -23.13
N GLY A 397 88.84 -9.74 -22.77
CA GLY A 397 87.97 -9.33 -21.69
C GLY A 397 86.83 -10.29 -21.43
N ILE A 398 86.02 -9.94 -20.43
CA ILE A 398 84.81 -10.65 -20.05
C ILE A 398 83.58 -9.89 -20.56
N CYS A 399 82.58 -10.64 -20.96
CA CYS A 399 81.34 -10.10 -21.49
C CYS A 399 80.14 -10.98 -21.13
N THR A 400 78.93 -10.43 -21.16
CA THR A 400 77.70 -11.24 -21.07
C THR A 400 77.38 -11.84 -22.44
N ASN A 401 77.18 -13.16 -22.48
CA ASN A 401 76.76 -13.87 -23.69
C ASN A 401 75.45 -13.30 -24.24
N ALA A 402 75.24 -13.43 -25.56
CA ALA A 402 74.08 -12.95 -26.31
C ALA A 402 73.93 -11.42 -26.46
N TYR A 403 74.85 -10.62 -25.91
CA TYR A 403 74.93 -9.18 -26.20
C TYR A 403 76.02 -8.88 -27.24
N PRO A 404 75.75 -8.06 -28.27
CA PRO A 404 76.77 -7.63 -29.21
C PRO A 404 77.77 -6.69 -28.53
N ILE A 405 79.05 -6.83 -28.85
CA ILE A 405 80.10 -5.91 -28.40
C ILE A 405 80.39 -4.95 -29.55
N VAL A 406 80.19 -3.66 -29.29
CA VAL A 406 80.52 -2.58 -30.24
C VAL A 406 81.89 -2.04 -29.88
N ILE A 407 82.83 -2.09 -30.83
CA ILE A 407 84.15 -1.46 -30.73
C ILE A 407 84.14 -0.23 -31.65
N SER A 408 84.59 0.91 -31.13
CA SER A 408 84.71 2.16 -31.89
C SER A 408 86.16 2.62 -31.99
N GLY A 409 86.58 3.09 -33.17
CA GLY A 409 87.94 3.56 -33.44
C GLY A 409 88.51 3.03 -34.76
N PRO A 410 89.70 3.48 -35.18
CA PRO A 410 90.37 2.99 -36.40
C PRO A 410 90.60 1.48 -36.35
N GLY A 411 90.19 0.76 -37.39
CA GLY A 411 90.36 -0.70 -37.48
C GLY A 411 89.37 -1.54 -36.66
N SER A 412 88.24 -0.96 -36.21
CA SER A 412 87.21 -1.70 -35.47
C SER A 412 86.49 -2.77 -36.32
N PRO A 413 86.22 -3.98 -35.79
CA PRO A 413 85.46 -5.00 -36.48
C PRO A 413 83.97 -4.65 -36.47
N SER A 414 83.23 -5.07 -37.51
CA SER A 414 81.82 -4.73 -37.65
C SER A 414 80.92 -5.42 -36.64
N ASN A 415 81.30 -6.58 -36.09
CA ASN A 415 80.55 -7.31 -35.07
C ASN A 415 81.48 -8.21 -34.25
N LEU A 416 81.72 -7.86 -32.99
CA LEU A 416 82.38 -8.77 -32.05
C LEU A 416 81.31 -9.42 -31.17
N SER A 417 81.24 -10.75 -31.18
CA SER A 417 80.32 -11.51 -30.35
C SER A 417 81.02 -12.00 -29.09
N CYS A 418 80.33 -11.91 -27.95
CA CYS A 418 80.76 -12.58 -26.73
C CYS A 418 80.58 -14.10 -26.88
N THR A 419 81.64 -14.87 -26.67
CA THR A 419 81.60 -16.34 -26.71
C THR A 419 82.14 -16.90 -25.40
N SER A 420 81.39 -17.83 -24.78
CA SER A 420 81.78 -18.45 -23.50
C SER A 420 82.14 -17.41 -22.41
N SER A 421 81.40 -16.31 -22.35
CA SER A 421 81.59 -15.19 -21.42
C SER A 421 82.90 -14.39 -21.58
N ALA A 422 83.56 -14.53 -22.73
CA ALA A 422 84.78 -13.80 -23.05
C ALA A 422 84.74 -13.21 -24.47
N PHE A 423 85.57 -12.19 -24.69
CA PHE A 423 85.85 -11.67 -26.03
C PHE A 423 87.35 -11.56 -26.27
N THR A 424 87.73 -11.63 -27.54
CA THR A 424 89.10 -11.35 -27.99
C THR A 424 89.04 -10.62 -29.31
N PHE A 425 89.75 -9.51 -29.42
CA PHE A 425 89.86 -8.71 -30.63
C PHE A 425 91.30 -8.27 -30.82
N THR A 426 91.82 -8.37 -32.04
CA THR A 426 93.14 -7.86 -32.39
C THR A 426 93.00 -6.77 -33.44
N THR A 427 93.61 -5.60 -33.21
CA THR A 427 93.58 -4.50 -34.19
C THR A 427 94.28 -4.91 -35.48
N PRO A 428 93.80 -4.46 -36.65
CA PRO A 428 94.52 -4.63 -37.90
C PRO A 428 95.87 -3.88 -37.86
N SER A 429 96.84 -4.38 -38.62
CA SER A 429 98.23 -3.90 -38.70
C SER A 429 98.40 -2.60 -39.47
#